data_AF-A0A7W9BT76-F1
#
_entry.id   AF-A0A7W9BT76-F1
#
_cell.length_a   1.000
_cell.length_b   1.000
_cell.length_c   1.000
_cell.angle_alpha   90.00
_cell.angle_beta   90.00
_cell.angle_gamma   90.00
#
_symmetry.space_group_name_H-M   'P 1'
#
loop_
_entity.id
_entity.type
_entity.pdbx_description
1 polymer ?
#
loop_
_entity_poly.entity_id
_entity_poly.type
_entity_poly.pdbx_seq_one_letter_code
_entity_poly.pdbx_strand_id
1 'polypeptide(L)'
;MARQVSELTRLTGREAQVLRLVACGMSAKETALELEIAPCTVERHIENVRLKTRTRNRAHMIAHVIREGLLPVQAAERPLALVVGG
;
A
#
# COMPACT_ATOMS: atom_id res chain seq x y z
N MET A 1 -11.55 21.77 5.66
CA MET A 1 -10.86 20.75 4.84
C MET A 1 -10.93 19.39 5.57
N ALA A 2 -12.01 18.62 5.44
CA ALA A 2 -12.25 17.46 6.31
C ALA A 2 -12.97 16.27 5.62
N ARG A 3 -12.71 16.03 4.32
CA ARG A 3 -13.52 15.07 3.54
C ARG A 3 -12.81 13.78 3.11
N GLN A 4 -11.52 13.60 3.32
CA GLN A 4 -10.77 12.50 2.67
C GLN A 4 -10.40 11.31 3.58
N VAL A 5 -10.31 11.50 4.90
CA VAL A 5 -10.13 10.40 5.88
C VAL A 5 -11.25 9.34 5.77
N SER A 6 -12.46 9.74 5.34
CA SER A 6 -13.61 8.85 5.14
C SER A 6 -13.46 7.90 3.93
N GLU A 7 -12.63 8.19 2.93
CA GLU A 7 -12.48 7.29 1.77
C GLU A 7 -11.59 6.10 2.14
N LEU A 8 -10.63 6.31 3.04
CA LEU A 8 -9.77 5.25 3.59
C LEU A 8 -10.50 4.40 4.65
N THR A 9 -11.54 4.92 5.30
CA THR A 9 -12.43 4.11 6.16
C THR A 9 -13.27 3.08 5.38
N ARG A 10 -13.38 3.23 4.04
CA ARG A 10 -14.04 2.27 3.15
C ARG A 10 -13.09 1.17 2.65
N LEU A 11 -11.80 1.25 2.97
CA LEU A 11 -10.88 0.16 2.70
C LEU A 11 -11.13 -0.97 3.70
N THR A 12 -11.13 -2.18 3.19
CA THR A 12 -11.08 -3.39 4.02
C THR A 12 -9.74 -3.47 4.73
N GLY A 13 -9.67 -4.17 5.87
CA GLY A 13 -8.41 -4.29 6.63
C GLY A 13 -7.22 -4.79 5.79
N ARG A 14 -7.47 -5.69 4.84
CA ARG A 14 -6.46 -6.21 3.89
C ARG A 14 -5.98 -5.16 2.88
N GLU A 15 -6.90 -4.38 2.32
CA GLU A 15 -6.55 -3.28 1.41
C GLU A 15 -5.73 -2.20 2.13
N ALA A 16 -6.11 -1.86 3.37
CA ALA A 16 -5.35 -0.93 4.19
C ALA A 16 -3.94 -1.47 4.47
N GLN A 17 -3.79 -2.75 4.83
CA GLN A 17 -2.48 -3.41 5.03
C GLN A 17 -1.59 -3.31 3.79
N VAL A 18 -2.11 -3.72 2.62
CA VAL A 18 -1.38 -3.63 1.34
C VAL A 18 -0.93 -2.20 1.07
N LEU A 19 -1.82 -1.23 1.28
CA LEU A 19 -1.52 0.17 1.06
C LEU A 19 -0.40 0.68 1.99
N ARG A 20 -0.30 0.16 3.22
CA ARG A 20 0.80 0.55 4.13
C ARG A 20 2.15 0.10 3.62
N LEU A 21 2.25 -1.18 3.29
CA LEU A 21 3.51 -1.79 2.83
C LEU A 21 3.98 -1.11 1.53
N VAL A 22 3.05 -0.87 0.62
CA VAL A 22 3.30 -0.14 -0.63
C VAL A 22 3.74 1.31 -0.38
N ALA A 23 3.15 2.00 0.60
CA ALA A 23 3.55 3.35 0.99
C ALA A 23 4.92 3.38 1.68
N CYS A 24 5.32 2.31 2.37
CA CYS A 24 6.68 2.11 2.88
C CYS A 24 7.71 1.82 1.78
N GLY A 25 7.30 1.77 0.51
CA GLY A 25 8.19 1.51 -0.62
C GLY A 25 8.35 0.04 -0.98
N MET A 26 7.59 -0.87 -0.35
CA MET A 26 7.63 -2.28 -0.72
C MET A 26 7.03 -2.52 -2.11
N SER A 27 7.62 -3.46 -2.82
CA SER A 27 7.11 -3.99 -4.08
C SER A 27 5.91 -4.91 -3.85
N ALA A 28 5.13 -5.19 -4.91
CA ALA A 28 4.01 -6.12 -4.81
C ALA A 28 4.44 -7.52 -4.36
N LYS A 29 5.65 -7.95 -4.75
CA LYS A 29 6.27 -9.21 -4.30
C LYS A 29 6.62 -9.21 -2.81
N GLU A 30 7.25 -8.14 -2.32
CA GLU A 30 7.62 -7.99 -0.90
C GLU A 30 6.37 -7.90 -0.02
N THR A 31 5.38 -7.12 -0.46
CA THR A 31 4.07 -7.02 0.19
C THR A 31 3.35 -8.36 0.23
N ALA A 32 3.48 -9.17 -0.83
CA ALA A 32 2.92 -10.51 -0.91
C ALA A 32 3.56 -11.47 0.09
N LEU A 33 4.89 -11.40 0.23
CA LEU A 33 5.63 -12.18 1.22
C LEU A 33 5.21 -11.81 2.65
N GLU A 34 5.15 -10.51 2.96
CA GLU A 34 4.72 -10.01 4.29
C GLU A 34 3.28 -10.38 4.65
N LEU A 35 2.37 -10.40 3.67
CA LEU A 35 0.96 -10.69 3.89
C LEU A 35 0.59 -12.16 3.64
N GLU A 36 1.57 -13.00 3.32
CA GLU A 36 1.45 -14.42 2.96
C GLU A 36 0.37 -14.65 1.86
N ILE A 37 0.40 -13.82 0.83
CA ILE A 37 -0.54 -13.88 -0.32
C ILE A 37 0.20 -13.86 -1.65
N ALA A 38 -0.49 -14.22 -2.74
CA ALA A 38 0.09 -14.12 -4.07
C ALA A 38 0.33 -12.65 -4.49
N PRO A 39 1.43 -12.34 -5.22
CA PRO A 39 1.70 -11.00 -5.74
C PRO A 39 0.58 -10.48 -6.64
N CYS A 40 -0.05 -11.36 -7.44
CA CYS A 40 -1.20 -11.01 -8.26
C CYS A 40 -2.40 -10.52 -7.42
N THR A 41 -2.56 -11.06 -6.21
CA THR A 41 -3.60 -10.63 -5.26
C THR A 41 -3.28 -9.26 -4.68
N VAL A 42 -2.01 -8.98 -4.40
CA VAL A 42 -1.55 -7.64 -3.99
C VAL A 42 -1.86 -6.61 -5.06
N GLU A 43 -1.54 -6.90 -6.33
CA GLU A 43 -1.85 -6.01 -7.45
C GLU A 43 -3.36 -5.74 -7.56
N ARG A 44 -4.18 -6.78 -7.38
CA ARG A 44 -5.64 -6.64 -7.33
C ARG A 44 -6.11 -5.77 -6.18
N HIS A 45 -5.51 -5.90 -4.99
CA HIS A 45 -5.81 -5.03 -3.87
C HIS A 45 -5.42 -3.58 -4.15
N ILE A 46 -4.25 -3.33 -4.76
CA ILE A 46 -3.80 -1.99 -5.16
C ILE A 46 -4.79 -1.36 -6.16
N GLU A 47 -5.23 -2.12 -7.16
CA GLU A 47 -6.23 -1.68 -8.14
C GLU A 47 -7.55 -1.32 -7.44
N ASN A 48 -8.05 -2.16 -6.55
CA ASN A 48 -9.27 -1.90 -5.79
C ASN A 48 -9.14 -0.63 -4.92
N VAL A 49 -8.00 -0.45 -4.24
CA VAL A 49 -7.72 0.75 -3.44
C VAL A 49 -7.67 1.99 -4.33
N ARG A 50 -7.04 1.89 -5.51
CA ARG A 50 -6.97 2.98 -6.49
C ARG A 50 -8.35 3.40 -6.99
N LEU A 51 -9.21 2.42 -7.27
CA LEU A 51 -10.60 2.66 -7.66
C LEU A 51 -11.39 3.32 -6.52
N LYS A 52 -11.20 2.85 -5.28
CA LYS A 52 -11.87 3.40 -4.09
C LYS A 52 -11.42 4.82 -3.76
N THR A 53 -10.12 5.10 -3.85
CA THR A 53 -9.54 6.44 -3.58
C THR A 53 -9.59 7.38 -4.80
N ARG A 54 -10.10 6.89 -5.94
CA ARG A 54 -10.16 7.59 -7.24
C ARG A 54 -8.82 8.22 -7.66
N THR A 55 -7.72 7.54 -7.36
CA THR A 55 -6.38 8.02 -7.69
C THR A 55 -5.95 7.58 -9.08
N ARG A 56 -5.18 8.44 -9.76
CA ARG A 56 -4.79 8.21 -11.17
C ARG A 56 -3.65 7.23 -11.34
N ASN A 57 -2.73 7.17 -10.37
CA ASN A 57 -1.56 6.29 -10.42
C ASN A 57 -1.13 5.89 -8.99
N ARG A 58 -0.24 4.89 -8.91
CA ARG A 58 0.32 4.39 -7.64
C ARG A 58 1.00 5.51 -6.83
N ALA A 59 1.74 6.39 -7.50
CA ALA A 59 2.43 7.50 -6.84
C ALA A 59 1.45 8.49 -6.18
N HIS A 60 0.37 8.83 -6.87
CA HIS A 60 -0.70 9.69 -6.37
C HIS A 60 -1.44 9.01 -5.21
N MET A 61 -1.68 7.71 -5.30
CA MET A 61 -2.23 6.93 -4.19
C MET A 61 -1.33 7.00 -2.94
N ILE A 62 -0.02 6.79 -3.09
CA ILE A 62 0.95 6.87 -1.98
C ILE A 62 1.03 8.29 -1.42
N ALA A 63 1.20 9.30 -2.29
CA ALA A 63 1.25 10.69 -1.89
C ALA A 63 -0.03 11.14 -1.17
N HIS A 64 -1.19 10.64 -1.61
CA HIS A 64 -2.45 10.89 -0.96
C HIS A 64 -2.45 10.36 0.48
N VAL A 65 -2.06 9.10 0.69
CA VAL A 65 -2.06 8.48 2.02
C VAL A 65 -1.05 9.13 2.97
N ILE A 66 0.13 9.49 2.48
CA ILE A 66 1.16 10.21 3.26
C ILE A 66 0.64 11.59 3.67
N ARG A 67 0.03 12.33 2.73
CA ARG A 67 -0.49 13.68 2.98
C ARG A 67 -1.62 13.68 4.00
N GLU A 68 -2.45 12.64 4.01
CA GLU A 68 -3.52 12.51 5.01
C GLU A 68 -3.00 12.08 6.39
N GLY A 69 -1.69 11.81 6.56
CA GLY A 69 -1.09 11.42 7.84
C GLY A 69 -1.56 10.05 8.35
N LEU A 70 -2.11 9.22 7.46
CA LEU A 70 -2.82 7.99 7.81
C LEU A 70 -1.89 6.79 7.99
N LEU A 71 -0.60 6.94 7.68
CA LEU A 71 0.40 5.91 7.90
C LEU A 71 1.64 6.49 8.57
N PRO A 72 2.11 5.88 9.68
CA PRO A 72 3.48 6.06 10.07
C PRO A 72 4.32 5.44 8.96
N VAL A 73 5.10 6.26 8.25
CA VAL A 73 6.20 5.75 7.43
C VAL A 73 7.21 5.15 8.39
N GLN A 74 6.96 3.91 8.81
CA GLN A 74 8.01 3.09 9.37
C GLN A 74 8.89 2.81 8.17
N ALA A 75 10.04 3.49 8.11
CA ALA A 75 11.10 3.12 7.20
C ALA A 75 11.31 1.63 7.46
N ALA A 76 10.74 0.80 6.58
CA ALA A 76 10.79 -0.63 6.75
C ALA A 76 12.28 -0.95 6.83
N GLU A 77 12.74 -1.38 8.00
CA GLU A 77 14.08 -1.90 8.17
C GLU A 77 14.13 -3.07 7.20
N ARG A 78 14.67 -2.82 6.00
CA ARG A 78 14.62 -3.77 4.88
C ARG A 78 15.18 -5.06 5.46
N PRO A 79 14.38 -6.13 5.67
CA PRO A 79 14.96 -7.38 6.07
C PRO A 79 15.87 -7.76 4.89
N LEU A 80 17.16 -7.85 5.15
CA LEU A 80 18.23 -8.10 4.17
C LEU A 80 18.10 -9.48 3.47
N ALA A 81 16.92 -10.09 3.49
CA ALA A 81 16.66 -11.47 3.11
C ALA A 81 16.37 -11.68 1.62
N LEU A 82 16.31 -10.63 0.78
CA LEU A 82 16.03 -10.82 -0.65
C LEU A 82 16.88 -9.97 -1.60
N VAL A 83 18.18 -9.83 -1.31
CA VAL A 83 19.16 -9.64 -2.41
C VAL A 83 19.43 -11.01 -3.02
N VAL A 84 18.42 -11.60 -3.65
CA VAL A 84 18.59 -12.81 -4.45
C VAL A 84 18.42 -12.43 -5.92
N GLY A 85 19.56 -12.13 -6.52
CA GLY A 85 19.95 -12.59 -7.86
C GLY A 85 19.27 -11.97 -9.08
N GLY A 86 20.11 -11.34 -9.92
CA GLY A 86 19.87 -11.19 -11.37
C GLY A 86 19.73 -9.76 -11.84
#